data_AF-A0A5J9T1C7-F1
#
_entry.id   AF-A0A5J9T1C7-F1
#
_cell.length_a   1.000
_cell.length_b   1.000
_cell.length_c   1.000
_cell.angle_alpha   90.00
_cell.angle_beta   90.00
_cell.angle_gamma   90.00
#
_symmetry.space_group_name_H-M   'P 1'
#
loop_
_entity.id
_entity.type
_entity.pdbx_description
1 polymer ?
#
loop_
_entity_poly.entity_id
_entity_poly.type
_entity_poly.pdbx_seq_one_letter_code
_entity_poly.pdbx_strand_id
1 'polypeptide(L)'
;MIFKGIGVEEESPSLAIASCLLKLLPACLAGRSIQQFQVSSKKFRAHRAVLAARSPVFKALLFGPMKDAETACIKLHNIKPATFKVMLRFMYTDSLPRDEEIKSSSIIDLFQNLLAAADMYHLDRLKLLCAQKLWEHLSAETVATVLGCAEKHNCAELKNSCLDFFVVEKNFKNAVLTQDYSQLMQSFPCVIDEIRARLQK
;
A
#
# COMPACT_ATOMS: atom_id res chain seq x y z
N MET A 1 -0.56 10.14 19.73
CA MET A 1 0.48 11.18 19.54
C MET A 1 1.66 10.73 18.66
N ILE A 2 1.63 9.56 17.99
CA ILE A 2 2.83 8.97 17.38
C ILE A 2 3.05 9.37 15.91
N PHE A 3 2.00 9.62 15.13
CA PHE A 3 2.14 10.15 13.75
C PHE A 3 2.53 11.64 13.66
N LYS A 4 2.72 12.32 14.80
CA LYS A 4 3.12 13.74 14.85
C LYS A 4 4.62 13.97 14.60
N GLY A 5 5.41 12.91 14.38
CA GLY A 5 6.86 12.97 14.22
C GLY A 5 7.38 12.90 12.79
N ILE A 6 6.52 12.73 11.78
CA ILE A 6 6.94 12.90 10.39
C ILE A 6 6.65 14.35 10.03
N GLY A 7 7.62 15.22 10.32
CA GLY A 7 7.65 16.55 9.75
C GLY A 7 7.51 16.41 8.24
N VAL A 8 6.37 16.85 7.72
CA VAL A 8 6.27 17.27 6.32
C VAL A 8 7.05 18.58 6.27
N GLU A 9 8.37 18.49 6.23
CA GLU A 9 9.19 19.60 5.74
C GLU A 9 9.06 19.59 4.23
N GLU A 10 8.11 20.39 3.77
CA GLU A 10 7.95 20.80 2.39
C GLU A 10 8.97 21.92 2.12
N GLU A 11 10.12 21.59 1.49
CA GLU A 11 10.54 22.15 0.19
C GLU A 11 11.97 21.75 -0.26
N SER A 12 12.06 21.39 -1.57
CA SER A 12 13.22 21.42 -2.51
C SER A 12 14.36 20.38 -2.32
N PRO A 13 14.87 19.67 -3.38
CA PRO A 13 14.86 19.87 -4.84
C PRO A 13 14.16 18.72 -5.64
N SER A 14 13.33 17.91 -4.98
CA SER A 14 12.76 16.65 -5.49
C SER A 14 11.74 16.79 -6.65
N LEU A 15 10.98 17.89 -6.70
CA LEU A 15 9.90 18.05 -7.69
C LEU A 15 10.40 18.07 -9.14
N ALA A 16 11.61 18.58 -9.41
CA ALA A 16 12.14 18.63 -10.77
C ALA A 16 12.49 17.23 -11.29
N ILE A 17 13.11 16.38 -10.46
CA ILE A 17 13.44 14.99 -10.81
C ILE A 17 12.17 14.16 -10.91
N ALA A 18 11.26 14.28 -9.93
CA ALA A 18 9.97 13.61 -9.96
C ALA A 18 9.13 14.01 -11.19
N SER A 19 9.11 15.29 -11.55
CA SER A 19 8.45 15.82 -12.76
C SER A 19 9.12 15.31 -14.03
N CYS A 20 10.45 15.31 -14.10
CA CYS A 20 11.19 14.74 -15.24
C CYS A 20 10.94 13.24 -15.40
N LEU A 21 10.94 12.48 -14.30
CA LEU A 21 10.59 11.06 -14.30
C LEU A 21 9.13 10.86 -14.72
N LEU A 22 8.19 11.70 -14.26
CA LEU A 22 6.79 11.63 -14.66
C LEU A 22 6.61 11.91 -16.16
N LYS A 23 7.40 12.81 -16.74
CA LYS A 23 7.44 13.08 -18.19
C LYS A 23 7.99 11.90 -19.00
N LEU A 24 8.76 10.99 -18.39
CA LEU A 24 9.15 9.73 -19.03
C LEU A 24 7.96 8.78 -19.14
N LEU A 25 6.98 8.82 -18.22
CA LEU A 25 5.83 7.92 -18.22
C LEU A 25 5.02 7.94 -19.55
N PRO A 26 4.78 9.10 -20.19
CA PRO A 26 4.22 9.19 -21.53
C PRO A 26 5.25 9.18 -22.68
N ALA A 27 6.52 9.53 -22.44
CA ALA A 27 7.55 9.55 -23.48
C ALA A 27 8.00 8.12 -23.84
N CYS A 28 7.29 7.50 -24.79
CA CYS A 28 7.69 6.27 -25.45
C CYS A 28 8.95 6.52 -26.30
N LEU A 29 10.13 6.53 -25.68
CA LEU A 29 11.37 6.33 -26.39
C LEU A 29 11.47 4.84 -26.74
N ALA A 30 11.43 4.52 -28.03
CA ALA A 30 11.60 3.17 -28.53
C ALA A 30 12.93 2.59 -28.04
N GLY A 31 12.88 1.45 -27.32
CA GLY A 31 14.07 0.75 -26.82
C GLY A 31 13.75 -0.33 -25.77
N ARG A 32 14.71 -1.21 -25.49
CA ARG A 32 14.63 -2.32 -24.49
C ARG A 32 14.42 -1.85 -23.03
N SER A 33 14.34 -0.54 -22.82
CA SER A 33 14.26 0.15 -21.53
C SER A 33 12.86 0.12 -20.90
N ILE A 34 11.81 -0.07 -21.71
CA ILE A 34 10.41 -0.12 -21.26
C ILE A 34 9.95 -1.57 -21.15
N GLN A 35 9.36 -1.94 -20.01
CA GLN A 35 8.70 -3.21 -19.79
C GLN A 35 7.18 -3.05 -19.82
N GLN A 36 6.49 -4.01 -20.44
CA GLN A 36 5.04 -4.11 -20.35
C GLN A 36 4.64 -5.05 -19.21
N PHE A 37 3.66 -4.61 -18.41
CA PHE A 37 3.03 -5.39 -17.36
C PHE A 37 1.55 -5.56 -17.68
N GLN A 38 1.04 -6.78 -17.52
CA GLN A 38 -0.37 -7.10 -17.59
C GLN A 38 -0.91 -7.33 -16.19
N VAL A 39 -1.87 -6.51 -15.78
CA VAL A 39 -2.56 -6.62 -14.49
C VAL A 39 -4.03 -6.84 -14.80
N SER A 40 -4.52 -8.05 -14.53
CA SER A 40 -5.83 -8.51 -15.00
C SER A 40 -5.97 -8.30 -16.53
N SER A 41 -6.95 -7.53 -17.00
CA SER A 41 -7.16 -7.19 -18.41
C SER A 41 -6.43 -5.90 -18.86
N LYS A 42 -5.75 -5.17 -17.97
CA LYS A 42 -5.12 -3.88 -18.29
C LYS A 42 -3.62 -4.04 -18.50
N LYS A 43 -3.09 -3.29 -19.47
CA LYS A 43 -1.66 -3.22 -19.78
C LYS A 43 -1.07 -1.90 -19.28
N PHE A 44 0.12 -1.98 -18.73
CA PHE A 44 0.88 -0.84 -18.21
C PHE A 44 2.30 -0.90 -18.78
N ARG A 45 2.88 0.27 -19.05
CA ARG A 45 4.25 0.40 -19.52
C ARG A 45 5.04 1.22 -18.51
N ALA A 46 6.24 0.76 -18.19
CA ALA A 46 7.13 1.44 -17.24
C ALA A 46 8.60 1.16 -17.55
N HIS A 47 9.47 2.11 -17.17
CA HIS A 47 10.91 2.01 -17.31
C HIS A 47 11.49 0.99 -16.33
N ARG A 48 12.21 0.01 -16.87
CA ARG A 48 12.83 -1.07 -16.08
C ARG A 48 13.78 -0.52 -15.02
N ALA A 49 14.60 0.47 -15.40
CA ALA A 49 15.57 1.08 -14.52
C ALA A 49 14.94 1.75 -13.30
N VAL A 50 13.82 2.48 -13.49
CA VAL A 50 13.10 3.12 -12.38
C VAL A 50 12.54 2.07 -11.42
N LEU A 51 11.85 1.05 -11.93
CA LEU A 51 11.27 0.00 -11.08
C LEU A 51 12.33 -0.77 -10.30
N ALA A 52 13.43 -1.14 -10.97
CA ALA A 52 14.53 -1.87 -10.34
C ALA A 52 15.32 -1.04 -9.33
N ALA A 53 15.42 0.28 -9.52
CA ALA A 53 16.03 1.16 -8.53
C ALA A 53 15.16 1.33 -7.28
N ARG A 54 13.83 1.26 -7.44
CA ARG A 54 12.86 1.54 -6.36
C ARG A 54 12.40 0.30 -5.61
N SER A 55 12.50 -0.89 -6.21
CA SER A 55 12.05 -2.13 -5.60
C SER A 55 13.03 -3.27 -5.88
N PRO A 56 13.54 -3.96 -4.84
CA PRO A 56 14.44 -5.10 -5.02
C PRO A 56 13.72 -6.28 -5.71
N VAL A 57 12.40 -6.42 -5.52
CA VAL A 57 11.59 -7.43 -6.21
C VAL A 57 11.54 -7.15 -7.70
N PHE A 58 11.28 -5.90 -8.10
CA PHE A 58 11.35 -5.54 -9.52
C PHE A 58 12.76 -5.65 -10.08
N LYS A 59 13.80 -5.36 -9.29
CA LYS A 59 15.19 -5.57 -9.71
C LYS A 59 15.46 -7.04 -10.03
N ALA A 60 15.08 -7.95 -9.14
CA ALA A 60 15.20 -9.39 -9.35
C ALA A 60 14.35 -9.87 -10.54
N LEU A 61 13.10 -9.41 -10.64
CA LEU A 61 12.18 -9.77 -11.71
C LEU A 61 12.67 -9.34 -13.10
N LEU A 62 13.29 -8.15 -13.20
CA LEU A 62 13.66 -7.55 -14.48
C LEU A 62 15.11 -7.80 -14.89
N PHE A 63 16.01 -7.99 -13.92
CA PHE A 63 17.46 -8.09 -14.15
C PHE A 63 18.09 -9.32 -13.50
N GLY A 64 17.34 -10.12 -12.75
CA GLY A 64 17.82 -11.34 -12.11
C GLY A 64 18.13 -12.48 -13.10
N PRO A 65 18.76 -13.55 -12.60
CA PRO A 65 19.19 -14.69 -13.41
C PRO A 65 18.00 -15.49 -14.00
N MET A 66 16.84 -15.45 -13.33
CA MET A 66 15.58 -16.04 -13.79
C MET A 66 14.75 -15.09 -14.66
N LYS A 67 15.32 -13.98 -15.17
CA LYS A 67 14.60 -13.16 -16.14
C LYS A 67 14.34 -14.02 -17.37
N ASP A 68 13.07 -14.25 -17.69
CA ASP A 68 12.73 -14.77 -19.00
C ASP A 68 13.23 -13.76 -20.03
N ALA A 69 14.33 -14.08 -20.71
CA ALA A 69 15.08 -13.13 -21.54
C ALA A 69 14.25 -12.55 -22.70
N GLU A 70 13.06 -13.10 -22.95
CA GLU A 70 12.21 -12.82 -24.11
C GLU A 70 10.75 -12.47 -23.77
N THR A 71 10.35 -12.43 -22.48
CA THR A 71 8.95 -12.17 -22.15
C THR A 71 8.60 -10.69 -22.34
N ALA A 72 8.05 -10.38 -23.51
CA ALA A 72 7.62 -9.03 -23.88
C ALA A 72 6.57 -8.43 -22.92
N CYS A 73 5.85 -9.24 -22.15
CA CYS A 73 4.82 -8.80 -21.22
C CYS A 73 4.77 -9.65 -19.94
N ILE A 74 5.04 -9.04 -18.79
CA ILE A 74 5.03 -9.71 -17.47
C ILE A 74 3.62 -9.65 -16.88
N LYS A 75 3.06 -10.80 -16.47
CA LYS A 75 1.73 -10.86 -15.83
C LYS A 75 1.85 -10.73 -14.31
N LEU A 76 1.05 -9.86 -13.70
CA LEU A 76 0.97 -9.69 -12.25
C LEU A 76 -0.42 -10.15 -11.77
N HIS A 77 -0.45 -11.15 -10.90
CA HIS A 77 -1.70 -11.83 -10.49
C HIS A 77 -2.30 -11.33 -9.17
N ASN A 78 -1.48 -10.77 -8.27
CA ASN A 78 -1.89 -10.41 -6.90
C ASN A 78 -1.99 -8.90 -6.66
N ILE A 79 -2.36 -8.13 -7.68
CA ILE A 79 -2.54 -6.69 -7.55
C ILE A 79 -3.69 -6.19 -8.42
N LYS A 80 -4.52 -5.30 -7.88
CA LYS A 80 -5.61 -4.67 -8.64
C LYS A 80 -5.04 -3.61 -9.59
N PRO A 81 -5.63 -3.40 -10.79
CA PRO A 81 -5.12 -2.39 -11.73
C PRO A 81 -5.08 -0.96 -11.17
N ALA A 82 -6.06 -0.58 -10.35
CA ALA A 82 -6.09 0.73 -9.69
C ALA A 82 -4.92 0.88 -8.69
N THR A 83 -4.68 -0.14 -7.87
CA THR A 83 -3.56 -0.20 -6.93
C THR A 83 -2.22 -0.13 -7.65
N PHE A 84 -2.04 -0.91 -8.72
CA PHE A 84 -0.79 -0.89 -9.50
C PHE A 84 -0.53 0.48 -10.12
N LYS A 85 -1.58 1.17 -10.61
CA LYS A 85 -1.45 2.53 -11.14
C LYS A 85 -0.94 3.51 -10.08
N VAL A 86 -1.47 3.46 -8.87
CA VAL A 86 -1.02 4.31 -7.75
C VAL A 86 0.41 3.96 -7.33
N MET A 87 0.73 2.67 -7.22
CA MET A 87 2.08 2.20 -6.91
C MET A 87 3.10 2.67 -7.96
N LEU A 88 2.77 2.59 -9.25
CA LEU A 88 3.62 3.11 -10.32
C LEU A 88 3.83 4.62 -10.18
N ARG A 89 2.77 5.41 -9.95
CA ARG A 89 2.92 6.86 -9.73
C ARG A 89 3.89 7.12 -8.56
N PHE A 90 3.71 6.44 -7.44
CA PHE A 90 4.59 6.56 -6.29
C PHE A 90 6.05 6.21 -6.62
N MET A 91 6.32 5.18 -7.42
CA MET A 91 7.69 4.84 -7.79
C MET A 91 8.39 5.96 -8.58
N TYR A 92 7.63 6.76 -9.33
CA TYR A 92 8.16 7.87 -10.14
C TYR A 92 8.21 9.20 -9.38
N THR A 93 7.26 9.45 -8.46
CA THR A 93 7.13 10.76 -7.80
C THR A 93 7.41 10.75 -6.31
N ASP A 94 7.46 9.57 -5.70
CA ASP A 94 7.54 9.40 -4.26
C ASP A 94 6.34 10.03 -3.52
N SER A 95 5.17 10.12 -4.17
CA SER A 95 3.95 10.74 -3.64
C SER A 95 2.70 9.88 -3.87
N LEU A 96 1.78 9.93 -2.91
CA LEU A 96 0.45 9.34 -3.01
C LEU A 96 -0.55 10.33 -3.66
N PRO A 97 -1.65 9.84 -4.26
CA PRO A 97 -2.75 10.69 -4.67
C PRO A 97 -3.37 11.37 -3.44
N ARG A 98 -3.81 12.63 -3.61
CA ARG A 98 -4.64 13.30 -2.61
C ARG A 98 -6.00 12.61 -2.52
N ASP A 99 -6.68 12.74 -1.38
CA ASP A 99 -7.96 12.07 -1.13
C ASP A 99 -9.01 12.46 -2.19
N GLU A 100 -9.00 13.71 -2.65
CA GLU A 100 -9.86 14.24 -3.72
C GLU A 100 -9.62 13.58 -5.10
N GLU A 101 -8.42 13.05 -5.34
CA GLU A 101 -8.06 12.37 -6.60
C GLU A 101 -8.51 10.90 -6.61
N ILE A 102 -8.89 10.36 -5.44
CA ILE A 102 -9.26 8.96 -5.27
C ILE A 102 -10.71 8.78 -5.69
N LYS A 103 -10.90 8.18 -6.87
CA LYS A 103 -12.23 7.85 -7.42
C LYS A 103 -12.78 6.50 -6.96
N SER A 104 -12.16 5.84 -5.97
CA SER A 104 -12.65 4.54 -5.48
C SER A 104 -13.82 4.73 -4.53
N SER A 105 -14.71 3.74 -4.49
CA SER A 105 -15.85 3.69 -3.56
C SER A 105 -15.42 3.61 -2.10
N SER A 106 -14.20 3.13 -1.83
CA SER A 106 -13.60 3.05 -0.49
C SER A 106 -12.13 3.46 -0.55
N ILE A 107 -11.77 4.47 0.24
CA ILE A 107 -10.38 4.92 0.44
C ILE A 107 -9.61 3.84 1.22
N ILE A 108 -10.26 3.24 2.22
CA ILE A 108 -9.70 2.14 3.04
C ILE A 108 -9.30 0.97 2.15
N ASP A 109 -10.16 0.53 1.24
CA ASP A 109 -9.87 -0.59 0.35
C ASP A 109 -8.66 -0.29 -0.54
N LEU A 110 -8.57 0.92 -1.09
CA LEU A 110 -7.44 1.31 -1.94
C LEU A 110 -6.14 1.21 -1.15
N PHE A 111 -6.08 1.79 0.05
CA PHE A 111 -4.87 1.82 0.86
C PHE A 111 -4.54 0.46 1.49
N GLN A 112 -5.50 -0.39 1.81
CA GLN A 112 -5.24 -1.78 2.22
C GLN A 112 -4.60 -2.58 1.07
N ASN A 113 -5.16 -2.48 -0.13
CA ASN A 113 -4.59 -3.14 -1.32
C ASN A 113 -3.20 -2.57 -1.65
N LEU A 114 -2.99 -1.26 -1.48
CA LEU A 114 -1.71 -0.62 -1.73
C LEU A 114 -0.67 -0.96 -0.67
N LEU A 115 -1.06 -1.11 0.59
CA LEU A 115 -0.21 -1.60 1.67
C LEU A 115 0.26 -3.03 1.39
N ALA A 116 -0.67 -3.91 0.98
CA ALA A 116 -0.35 -5.28 0.59
C ALA A 116 0.64 -5.32 -0.60
N ALA A 117 0.43 -4.46 -1.60
CA ALA A 117 1.35 -4.33 -2.72
C ALA A 117 2.72 -3.78 -2.29
N ALA A 118 2.74 -2.76 -1.43
CA ALA A 118 3.98 -2.18 -0.94
C ALA A 118 4.83 -3.19 -0.17
N ASP A 119 4.18 -4.02 0.66
CA ASP A 119 4.82 -5.13 1.36
C ASP A 119 5.39 -6.17 0.37
N MET A 120 4.56 -6.62 -0.58
CA MET A 120 4.96 -7.63 -1.58
C MET A 120 6.12 -7.18 -2.49
N TYR A 121 6.22 -5.88 -2.80
CA TYR A 121 7.29 -5.33 -3.64
C TYR A 121 8.41 -4.66 -2.84
N HIS A 122 8.41 -4.79 -1.50
CA HIS A 122 9.40 -4.20 -0.60
C HIS A 122 9.58 -2.69 -0.84
N LEU A 123 8.48 -1.94 -0.74
CA LEU A 123 8.42 -0.49 -0.83
C LEU A 123 8.13 0.09 0.56
N ASP A 124 9.13 0.07 1.45
CA ASP A 124 8.93 0.37 2.87
C ASP A 124 8.33 1.77 3.11
N ARG A 125 8.82 2.79 2.39
CA ARG A 125 8.27 4.16 2.47
C ARG A 125 6.81 4.22 2.03
N LEU A 126 6.43 3.49 0.98
CA LEU A 126 5.03 3.41 0.55
C LEU A 126 4.17 2.72 1.61
N LYS A 127 4.68 1.64 2.20
CA LYS A 127 3.99 0.86 3.24
C LYS A 127 3.67 1.73 4.45
N LEU A 128 4.62 2.55 4.90
CA LEU A 128 4.42 3.52 6.00
C LEU A 128 3.36 4.59 5.65
N LEU A 129 3.44 5.18 4.45
CA LEU A 129 2.46 6.19 4.02
C LEU A 129 1.05 5.61 3.88
N CYS A 130 0.92 4.37 3.40
CA CYS A 130 -0.37 3.66 3.37
C CYS A 130 -0.91 3.43 4.78
N ALA A 131 -0.05 3.04 5.73
CA ALA A 131 -0.46 2.83 7.11
C ALA A 131 -0.97 4.14 7.76
N GLN A 132 -0.29 5.26 7.50
CA GLN A 132 -0.75 6.58 7.93
C GLN A 132 -2.12 6.93 7.33
N LYS A 133 -2.30 6.73 6.01
CA LYS A 133 -3.58 6.99 5.35
C LYS A 133 -4.72 6.12 5.88
N LEU A 134 -4.45 4.86 6.20
CA LEU A 134 -5.44 3.99 6.84
C LEU A 134 -5.82 4.48 8.24
N TRP A 135 -4.85 4.98 9.01
CA TRP A 135 -5.11 5.57 10.31
C TRP A 135 -5.95 6.86 10.22
N GLU A 136 -5.67 7.73 9.25
CA GLU A 136 -6.41 9.00 9.04
C GLU A 136 -7.91 8.78 8.72
N HIS A 137 -8.26 7.67 8.07
CA HIS A 137 -9.63 7.33 7.68
C HIS A 137 -10.26 6.22 8.54
N LEU A 138 -9.62 5.84 9.65
CA LEU A 138 -10.09 4.77 10.52
C LEU A 138 -11.44 5.14 11.16
N SER A 139 -12.38 4.19 11.19
CA SER A 139 -13.66 4.33 11.88
C SER A 139 -13.98 3.08 12.69
N ALA A 140 -15.00 3.15 13.55
CA ALA A 140 -15.46 1.99 14.32
C ALA A 140 -15.99 0.85 13.43
N GLU A 141 -16.46 1.16 12.22
CA GLU A 141 -16.92 0.16 11.25
C GLU A 141 -15.75 -0.51 10.54
N THR A 142 -14.67 0.23 10.27
CA THR A 142 -13.54 -0.25 9.45
C THR A 142 -12.36 -0.76 10.28
N VAL A 143 -12.31 -0.49 11.58
CA VAL A 143 -11.17 -0.82 12.43
C VAL A 143 -10.81 -2.31 12.41
N ALA A 144 -11.80 -3.21 12.34
CA ALA A 144 -11.53 -4.65 12.30
C ALA A 144 -10.78 -5.07 11.02
N THR A 145 -11.16 -4.53 9.85
CA THR A 145 -10.46 -4.83 8.59
C THR A 145 -9.06 -4.22 8.56
N VAL A 146 -8.91 -2.97 9.03
CA VAL A 146 -7.61 -2.30 9.08
C VAL A 146 -6.67 -3.00 10.05
N LEU A 147 -7.17 -3.46 11.19
CA LEU A 147 -6.39 -4.23 12.15
C LEU A 147 -5.92 -5.57 11.57
N GLY A 148 -6.80 -6.31 10.89
CA GLY A 148 -6.42 -7.55 10.20
C GLY A 148 -5.41 -7.31 9.07
N CYS A 149 -5.55 -6.20 8.34
CA CYS A 149 -4.58 -5.79 7.32
C CYS A 149 -3.21 -5.46 7.94
N ALA A 150 -3.20 -4.74 9.07
CA ALA A 150 -1.98 -4.38 9.78
C ALA A 150 -1.24 -5.62 10.31
N GLU A 151 -1.97 -6.59 10.86
CA GLU A 151 -1.41 -7.87 11.31
C GLU A 151 -0.81 -8.65 10.13
N LYS A 152 -1.60 -8.86 9.07
CA LYS A 152 -1.20 -9.63 7.89
C LYS A 152 0.10 -9.14 7.25
N HIS A 153 0.31 -7.82 7.27
CA HIS A 153 1.45 -7.18 6.61
C HIS A 153 2.49 -6.67 7.61
N ASN A 154 2.49 -7.15 8.85
CA ASN A 154 3.49 -6.81 9.87
C ASN A 154 3.67 -5.29 10.09
N CYS A 155 2.56 -4.54 10.12
CA CYS A 155 2.55 -3.10 10.43
C CYS A 155 2.24 -2.88 11.92
N ALA A 156 3.23 -3.13 12.78
CA ALA A 156 3.05 -3.12 14.24
C ALA A 156 2.52 -1.80 14.80
N GLU A 157 2.97 -0.64 14.29
CA GLU A 157 2.52 0.67 14.75
C GLU A 157 1.04 0.93 14.45
N LEU A 158 0.61 0.59 13.23
CA LEU A 158 -0.80 0.68 12.83
C LEU A 158 -1.64 -0.30 13.65
N LYS A 159 -1.18 -1.54 13.81
CA LYS A 159 -1.85 -2.57 14.64
C LYS A 159 -2.09 -2.04 16.06
N ASN A 160 -1.03 -1.54 16.71
CA ASN A 160 -1.12 -1.02 18.07
C ASN A 160 -2.10 0.16 18.18
N SER A 161 -2.05 1.08 17.22
CA SER A 161 -2.96 2.22 17.17
C SER A 161 -4.42 1.79 16.96
N CYS A 162 -4.65 0.81 16.08
CA CYS A 162 -5.97 0.22 15.86
C CYS A 162 -6.48 -0.50 17.11
N LEU A 163 -5.64 -1.24 17.84
CA LEU A 163 -6.01 -1.88 19.11
C LEU A 163 -6.43 -0.84 20.16
N ASP A 164 -5.66 0.23 20.32
CA ASP A 164 -6.00 1.33 21.25
C ASP A 164 -7.31 2.01 20.87
N PHE A 165 -7.55 2.22 19.57
CA PHE A 165 -8.82 2.77 19.09
C PHE A 165 -10.00 1.79 19.31
N PHE A 166 -9.76 0.48 19.16
CA PHE A 166 -10.78 -0.56 19.23
C PHE A 166 -11.36 -0.71 20.63
N VAL A 167 -10.53 -0.61 21.68
CA VAL A 167 -10.96 -0.82 23.08
C VAL A 167 -11.76 0.32 23.68
N VAL A 168 -11.87 1.46 22.99
CA VAL A 168 -12.77 2.55 23.39
C VAL A 168 -14.21 2.04 23.34
N GLU A 169 -14.95 2.12 24.45
CA GLU A 169 -16.26 1.45 24.64
C GLU A 169 -17.23 1.65 23.46
N LYS A 170 -17.38 2.89 22.99
CA LYS A 170 -18.26 3.22 21.85
C LYS A 170 -17.81 2.53 20.56
N ASN A 171 -16.51 2.49 20.29
CA ASN A 171 -15.96 1.88 19.09
C ASN A 171 -16.09 0.35 19.17
N PHE A 172 -15.77 -0.23 20.33
CA PHE A 172 -15.90 -1.67 20.58
C PHE A 172 -17.32 -2.17 20.29
N LYS A 173 -18.34 -1.50 20.85
CA LYS A 173 -19.76 -1.87 20.66
C LYS A 173 -20.17 -1.90 19.19
N ASN A 174 -19.65 -0.96 18.39
CA ASN A 174 -19.96 -0.90 16.96
C ASN A 174 -19.15 -1.93 16.17
N ALA A 175 -17.85 -2.04 16.43
CA ALA A 175 -16.93 -2.88 15.67
C ALA A 175 -17.24 -4.37 15.83
N VAL A 176 -17.58 -4.82 17.04
CA VAL A 176 -17.85 -6.25 17.34
C VAL A 176 -19.09 -6.78 16.61
N LEU A 177 -20.01 -5.89 16.22
CA LEU A 177 -21.21 -6.24 15.47
C LEU A 177 -20.96 -6.38 13.95
N THR A 178 -19.77 -5.99 13.47
CA THR A 178 -19.45 -6.04 12.04
C THR A 178 -19.09 -7.45 11.57
N GLN A 179 -19.40 -7.74 10.30
CA GLN A 179 -18.94 -8.97 9.64
C GLN A 179 -17.40 -9.03 9.61
N ASP A 180 -16.76 -7.88 9.50
CA ASP A 180 -15.30 -7.74 9.44
C ASP A 180 -14.63 -8.19 10.74
N TYR A 181 -15.24 -7.93 11.90
CA TYR A 181 -14.76 -8.45 13.17
C TYR A 181 -14.87 -9.99 13.24
N SER A 182 -15.97 -10.55 12.73
CA SER A 182 -16.13 -12.01 12.65
C SER A 182 -15.05 -12.66 11.78
N GLN A 183 -14.70 -12.02 10.65
CA GLN A 183 -13.60 -12.48 9.78
C GLN A 183 -12.23 -12.33 10.46
N LEU A 184 -12.00 -11.25 11.20
CA LEU A 184 -10.79 -11.03 11.98
C LEU A 184 -10.60 -12.15 13.01
N MET A 185 -11.65 -12.53 13.72
CA MET A 185 -11.60 -13.62 14.70
C MET A 185 -11.19 -14.96 14.08
N GLN A 186 -11.69 -15.26 12.88
CA GLN A 186 -11.37 -16.51 12.19
C GLN A 186 -9.95 -16.51 11.61
N SER A 187 -9.51 -15.36 11.09
CA SER A 187 -8.22 -15.26 10.39
C SER A 187 -7.04 -15.07 11.35
N PHE A 188 -7.25 -14.34 12.45
CA PHE A 188 -6.19 -13.95 13.40
C PHE A 188 -6.65 -14.07 14.86
N PRO A 189 -6.79 -15.29 15.41
CA PRO A 189 -7.19 -15.50 16.80
C PRO A 189 -6.30 -14.79 17.83
N CYS A 190 -4.99 -14.70 17.56
CA CYS A 190 -4.02 -13.99 18.41
C CYS A 190 -4.37 -12.50 18.63
N VAL A 191 -4.89 -11.84 17.59
CA VAL A 191 -5.29 -10.43 17.69
C VAL A 191 -6.48 -10.29 18.64
N ILE A 192 -7.37 -11.28 18.70
CA ILE A 192 -8.50 -11.28 19.62
C ILE A 192 -8.04 -11.42 21.07
N ASP A 193 -7.03 -12.26 21.31
CA ASP A 193 -6.42 -12.38 22.63
C ASP A 193 -5.77 -11.06 23.08
N GLU A 194 -5.12 -10.34 22.16
CA GLU A 194 -4.59 -8.99 22.45
C GLU A 194 -5.70 -7.97 22.76
N ILE A 195 -6.81 -7.98 22.01
CA ILE A 195 -7.97 -7.14 22.31
C ILE A 195 -8.50 -7.45 23.70
N ARG A 196 -8.69 -8.73 24.04
CA ARG A 196 -9.18 -9.17 25.35
C ARG A 196 -8.25 -8.72 26.47
N ALA A 197 -6.94 -8.86 26.29
CA ALA A 197 -5.94 -8.43 27.27
C ALA A 197 -5.95 -6.91 27.51
N ARG A 198 -6.28 -6.10 26.50
CA ARG A 198 -6.39 -4.64 26.65
C ARG A 198 -7.70 -4.20 27.31
N LEU A 199 -8.80 -4.94 27.15
CA LEU A 199 -10.08 -4.65 27.81
C LEU A 199 -10.08 -4.93 29.32
N GLN A 200 -9.12 -5.73 29.79
CA GLN A 200 -8.97 -6.10 31.20
C GLN A 200 -8.07 -5.14 32.00
N LYS A 201 -7.50 -4.12 31.34
CA LYS A 201 -6.70 -3.06 31.95
C LYS A 201 -7.57 -1.84 32.23
#